data_AF-A0A9J6EEY9-F1
#
_entry.id   AF-A0A9J6EEY9-F1
#
_cell.length_a   1.000
_cell.length_b   1.000
_cell.length_c   1.000
_cell.angle_alpha   90.00
_cell.angle_beta   90.00
_cell.angle_gamma   90.00
#
_symmetry.space_group_name_H-M   'P 1'
#
loop_
_entity.id
_entity.type
_entity.pdbx_description
1 polymer ?
#
loop_
_entity_poly.entity_id
_entity_poly.type
_entity_poly.pdbx_seq_one_letter_code
_entity_poly.pdbx_strand_id
1 'polypeptide(L)'
;MIRRIRLGVAHEPLCLLNRLQGTSTCSAASPDSMRKNDAGGPAATPLEELNIACSATSTETTADHALVLMFVPLSHSWMQPIASFATRHAAPGRVLARLVLEAILQLHKHNATVVAVISDGASTNKAMWSCFGIKGKLHEPKHRVDHPCVPNQQLYFLCDVPHIIKCIRNHLMRHKYDMIGEHKIHFDPYRRLQEVDGKKQLRVVPKLTKEHVSPDNLRKMNVSLAVQLFSRSTAIGLNVYQRLEEPDLKDCHGTAQFTLMVNNLFDALNLKLPKFGITSSSKEVEVIQEFLDAVNKTEENHITNGTVMFASQVTMESLRVTLASVRDLITDLLSKGARYVLTGKLNQDPLERFFGVTRSYGGDEDHPTLISFAHIYRLLSLYTPISTCVTGNVSDEQTFVLSTVADSMIRGRKDTLSSHERLQEAIRAKLAEISSTAQNETPTAPDHGYSTPAAQDCVIYYLCGYLVHSYLKHQRCSDCVRNIQSENAECPEAFLTLEREFKHGSLKLPSWELFCMFRGIEAKISDELQNNRLCYETFWSLLDALEDCDITSVGCSVHKATTTAELLHSYIVLRLHFAARDTCKSSSEKVASARKKVKLM
;
A
#
# COMPACT_ATOMS: atom_id res chain seq x y z
N MET A 1 -25.45 5.28 -28.05
CA MET A 1 -26.41 6.39 -28.14
C MET A 1 -27.38 6.28 -26.97
N ILE A 2 -27.14 6.97 -25.86
CA ILE A 2 -27.98 6.87 -24.64
C ILE A 2 -28.72 8.20 -24.48
N ARG A 3 -30.05 8.14 -24.63
CA ARG A 3 -30.97 9.27 -24.42
C ARG A 3 -31.05 9.62 -22.93
N ARG A 4 -31.20 10.92 -22.67
CA ARG A 4 -31.51 11.52 -21.36
C ARG A 4 -32.49 10.66 -20.55
N ILE A 5 -32.14 10.41 -19.29
CA ILE A 5 -33.03 9.81 -18.29
C ILE A 5 -34.21 10.77 -18.07
N ARG A 6 -35.40 10.34 -18.49
CA ARG A 6 -36.68 10.90 -18.01
C ARG A 6 -37.27 9.92 -17.03
N LEU A 7 -37.64 10.43 -15.85
CA LEU A 7 -38.23 9.69 -14.74
C LEU A 7 -39.64 9.23 -15.12
N GLY A 8 -39.91 7.93 -14.95
CA GLY A 8 -41.23 7.33 -14.98
C GLY A 8 -41.45 6.53 -13.69
N VAL A 9 -42.61 6.73 -13.08
CA VAL A 9 -43.01 6.17 -11.78
C VAL A 9 -43.38 4.69 -11.92
N ALA A 10 -42.83 3.82 -11.06
CA ALA A 10 -43.40 2.50 -10.75
C ALA A 10 -42.94 1.97 -9.39
N HIS A 11 -43.93 1.65 -8.55
CA HIS A 11 -44.04 0.92 -7.29
C HIS A 11 -42.78 0.55 -6.45
N GLU A 12 -42.79 1.05 -5.20
CA GLU A 12 -41.82 0.86 -4.12
C GLU A 12 -42.05 -0.44 -3.29
N PRO A 13 -40.98 -1.06 -2.75
CA PRO A 13 -41.08 -2.00 -1.64
C PRO A 13 -41.01 -1.27 -0.28
N LEU A 14 -42.14 -1.26 0.44
CA LEU A 14 -42.46 -0.46 1.65
C LEU A 14 -41.69 -0.80 2.95
N CYS A 15 -40.81 -1.80 2.98
CA CYS A 15 -40.35 -2.34 4.27
C CYS A 15 -39.11 -1.64 4.89
N LEU A 16 -38.25 -1.02 4.06
CA LEU A 16 -37.03 -0.31 4.51
C LEU A 16 -37.25 1.20 4.73
N LEU A 17 -38.15 1.81 3.97
CA LEU A 17 -38.56 3.21 4.12
C LEU A 17 -39.21 3.48 5.49
N ASN A 18 -40.05 2.57 5.98
CA ASN A 18 -40.74 2.72 7.26
C ASN A 18 -39.79 2.73 8.47
N ARG A 19 -38.63 2.05 8.40
CA ARG A 19 -37.61 2.12 9.47
C ARG A 19 -36.85 3.45 9.48
N LEU A 20 -36.74 4.13 8.33
CA LEU A 20 -36.08 5.43 8.21
C LEU A 20 -37.00 6.60 8.60
N GLN A 21 -38.31 6.37 8.66
CA GLN A 21 -39.33 7.39 8.99
C GLN A 21 -39.78 7.40 10.47
N GLY A 22 -39.37 6.45 11.31
CA GLY A 22 -39.48 6.60 12.76
C GLY A 22 -40.91 6.69 13.32
N THR A 23 -41.87 5.95 12.79
CA THR A 23 -43.21 5.84 13.41
C THR A 23 -43.31 4.55 14.22
N SER A 24 -43.06 4.66 15.52
CA SER A 24 -43.46 3.67 16.52
C SER A 24 -44.76 4.12 17.18
N THR A 25 -45.87 3.43 16.92
CA THR A 25 -46.92 3.06 17.91
C THR A 25 -48.03 2.28 17.20
N CYS A 26 -48.27 1.05 17.64
CA CYS A 26 -49.51 0.31 17.40
C CYS A 26 -50.36 0.42 18.67
N SER A 27 -51.52 1.06 18.58
CA SER A 27 -52.61 0.87 19.56
C SER A 27 -53.95 1.03 18.84
N ALA A 28 -54.81 0.03 19.03
CA ALA A 28 -56.12 -0.12 18.41
C ALA A 28 -57.15 0.90 18.91
N ALA A 29 -58.03 1.37 18.01
CA ALA A 29 -59.37 1.85 18.34
C ALA A 29 -60.29 1.79 17.08
N SER A 30 -61.51 1.33 17.31
CA SER A 30 -62.60 1.05 16.35
C SER A 30 -63.28 2.32 15.79
N PRO A 31 -64.18 2.21 14.77
CA PRO A 31 -64.52 3.30 13.87
C PRO A 31 -65.81 4.03 14.28
N ASP A 32 -65.83 5.36 14.18
CA ASP A 32 -67.08 6.07 13.90
C ASP A 32 -66.89 7.50 13.37
N SER A 33 -67.88 7.91 12.57
CA SER A 33 -68.20 9.25 12.05
C SER A 33 -67.56 9.75 10.73
N MET A 34 -68.48 9.90 9.78
CA MET A 34 -68.39 10.47 8.43
C MET A 34 -68.24 12.01 8.40
N ARG A 35 -67.76 12.48 7.22
CA ARG A 35 -67.86 13.83 6.59
C ARG A 35 -66.87 14.88 7.15
N LYS A 36 -66.07 15.60 6.37
CA LYS A 36 -66.14 16.06 4.96
C LYS A 36 -64.74 16.54 4.52
N ASN A 37 -64.51 16.49 3.21
CA ASN A 37 -63.60 17.31 2.39
C ASN A 37 -62.13 17.44 2.82
N ASP A 38 -61.22 16.86 2.03
CA ASP A 38 -60.13 17.64 1.43
C ASP A 38 -59.53 16.89 0.23
N ALA A 39 -59.20 17.68 -0.80
CA ALA A 39 -58.72 17.22 -2.09
C ALA A 39 -57.35 16.53 -1.96
N GLY A 40 -57.29 15.26 -2.36
CA GLY A 40 -56.05 14.50 -2.46
C GLY A 40 -55.18 14.99 -3.61
N GLY A 41 -54.17 15.81 -3.31
CA GLY A 41 -52.97 15.92 -4.13
C GLY A 41 -52.06 14.70 -3.89
N PRO A 42 -51.26 14.28 -4.88
CA PRO A 42 -50.33 13.17 -4.70
C PRO A 42 -49.28 13.54 -3.64
N ALA A 43 -48.92 12.57 -2.79
CA ALA A 43 -47.84 12.72 -1.82
C ALA A 43 -46.53 13.07 -2.55
N ALA A 44 -45.90 14.16 -2.10
CA ALA A 44 -44.66 14.66 -2.66
C ALA A 44 -43.55 13.61 -2.60
N THR A 45 -42.81 13.46 -3.69
CA THR A 45 -41.64 12.59 -3.75
C THR A 45 -40.52 13.12 -2.81
N PRO A 46 -39.56 12.29 -2.37
CA PRO A 46 -38.43 12.76 -1.55
C PRO A 46 -37.60 13.88 -2.20
N LEU A 47 -37.64 14.01 -3.53
CA LEU A 47 -37.05 15.11 -4.31
C LEU A 47 -37.85 16.42 -4.19
N GLU A 48 -39.16 16.34 -4.02
CA GLU A 48 -40.00 17.51 -3.76
C GLU A 48 -39.84 18.01 -2.32
N GLU A 49 -39.64 17.14 -1.33
CA GLU A 49 -39.25 17.60 0.02
C GLU A 49 -37.86 18.27 0.05
N LEU A 50 -36.93 17.83 -0.80
CA LEU A 50 -35.63 18.49 -1.01
C LEU A 50 -35.77 19.85 -1.73
N ASN A 51 -36.75 20.00 -2.62
CA ASN A 51 -37.03 21.27 -3.30
C ASN A 51 -37.91 22.22 -2.46
N ILE A 52 -38.79 21.71 -1.59
CA ILE A 52 -39.63 22.50 -0.69
C ILE A 52 -38.81 23.08 0.46
N ALA A 53 -37.72 22.42 0.86
CA ALA A 53 -36.71 23.03 1.74
C ALA A 53 -35.93 24.18 1.07
N CYS A 54 -36.01 24.32 -0.25
CA CYS A 54 -35.26 25.31 -1.02
C CYS A 54 -36.03 26.63 -1.23
N SER A 55 -37.28 26.75 -0.74
CA SER A 55 -38.06 28.00 -0.78
C SER A 55 -37.97 28.84 0.50
N ALA A 56 -36.98 28.60 1.35
CA ALA A 56 -36.67 29.47 2.49
C ALA A 56 -35.37 30.24 2.23
N THR A 57 -35.50 31.51 1.83
CA THR A 57 -34.44 32.55 1.82
C THR A 57 -33.06 32.10 1.35
N SER A 58 -32.78 32.27 0.06
CA SER A 58 -31.46 32.07 -0.54
C SER A 58 -30.43 33.06 0.05
N THR A 59 -29.82 32.66 1.16
CA THR A 59 -28.49 33.17 1.49
C THR A 59 -27.51 32.44 0.56
N GLU A 60 -26.72 33.19 -0.20
CA GLU A 60 -25.63 32.65 -1.02
C GLU A 60 -24.60 32.00 -0.09
N THR A 61 -24.82 30.73 0.24
CA THR A 61 -23.94 29.98 1.14
C THR A 61 -22.93 29.21 0.31
N THR A 62 -21.65 29.40 0.62
CA THR A 62 -20.56 28.71 -0.07
C THR A 62 -20.48 27.26 0.39
N ALA A 63 -20.27 26.35 -0.57
CA ALA A 63 -19.95 24.95 -0.28
C ALA A 63 -18.46 24.83 0.09
N ASP A 64 -18.16 23.95 1.04
CA ASP A 64 -16.79 23.65 1.50
C ASP A 64 -16.38 22.19 1.21
N HIS A 65 -17.34 21.32 0.83
CA HIS A 65 -17.09 19.91 0.50
C HIS A 65 -17.79 19.50 -0.80
N ALA A 66 -17.21 18.50 -1.47
CA ALA A 66 -17.81 17.79 -2.59
C ALA A 66 -17.98 16.31 -2.22
N LEU A 67 -19.22 15.86 -2.09
CA LEU A 67 -19.56 14.45 -1.95
C LEU A 67 -19.59 13.80 -3.33
N VAL A 68 -18.96 12.63 -3.48
CA VAL A 68 -18.97 11.84 -4.72
C VAL A 68 -19.34 10.40 -4.39
N LEU A 69 -20.28 9.84 -5.15
CA LEU A 69 -20.57 8.41 -5.15
C LEU A 69 -19.95 7.80 -6.40
N MET A 70 -19.25 6.68 -6.23
CA MET A 70 -18.56 5.99 -7.32
C MET A 70 -18.95 4.52 -7.34
N PHE A 71 -19.20 4.01 -8.55
CA PHE A 71 -19.43 2.60 -8.79
C PHE A 71 -18.15 1.93 -9.30
N VAL A 72 -17.79 0.81 -8.66
CA VAL A 72 -16.61 0.00 -9.00
C VAL A 72 -17.05 -1.46 -9.21
N PRO A 73 -17.14 -1.95 -10.44
CA PRO A 73 -17.45 -3.35 -10.72
C PRO A 73 -16.35 -4.31 -10.26
N LEU A 74 -16.73 -5.37 -9.54
CA LEU A 74 -15.78 -6.40 -9.09
C LEU A 74 -15.21 -7.22 -10.26
N SER A 75 -16.03 -7.53 -11.27
CA SER A 75 -15.62 -8.37 -12.41
C SER A 75 -14.92 -7.61 -13.55
N HIS A 76 -14.98 -6.27 -13.58
CA HIS A 76 -14.47 -5.45 -14.68
C HIS A 76 -13.43 -4.42 -14.20
N SER A 77 -12.56 -3.96 -15.08
CA SER A 77 -11.44 -3.06 -14.74
C SER A 77 -11.78 -1.56 -14.76
N TRP A 78 -13.00 -1.18 -15.13
CA TRP A 78 -13.43 0.22 -15.16
C TRP A 78 -14.00 0.66 -13.81
N MET A 79 -14.16 1.98 -13.65
CA MET A 79 -14.75 2.65 -12.49
C MET A 79 -15.48 3.89 -13.00
N GLN A 80 -16.55 4.31 -12.33
CA GLN A 80 -17.30 5.48 -12.77
C GLN A 80 -17.89 6.26 -11.59
N PRO A 81 -17.64 7.58 -11.48
CA PRO A 81 -18.41 8.42 -10.58
C PRO A 81 -19.87 8.52 -11.08
N ILE A 82 -20.83 8.20 -10.22
CA ILE A 82 -22.25 8.09 -10.57
C ILE A 82 -23.08 9.27 -10.06
N ALA A 83 -22.62 9.95 -9.01
CA ALA A 83 -23.26 11.14 -8.48
C ALA A 83 -22.24 12.06 -7.79
N SER A 84 -22.52 13.36 -7.79
CA SER A 84 -21.79 14.33 -6.99
C SER A 84 -22.72 15.40 -6.43
N PHE A 85 -22.45 15.83 -5.20
CA PHE A 85 -23.22 16.84 -4.49
C PHE A 85 -22.27 17.85 -3.84
N ALA A 86 -22.60 19.13 -3.93
CA ALA A 86 -21.94 20.19 -3.18
C ALA A 86 -22.59 20.25 -1.79
N THR A 87 -21.78 20.24 -0.73
CA THR A 87 -22.32 20.34 0.64
C THR A 87 -21.61 21.44 1.41
N ARG A 88 -22.38 22.08 2.30
CA ARG A 88 -21.84 22.89 3.39
C ARG A 88 -21.71 21.98 4.60
N HIS A 89 -20.47 21.74 5.01
CA HIS A 89 -20.04 20.71 5.95
C HIS A 89 -20.23 19.29 5.42
N ALA A 90 -19.77 18.32 6.22
CA ALA A 90 -19.97 16.90 5.93
C ALA A 90 -21.47 16.56 5.94
N ALA A 91 -21.92 15.82 4.92
CA ALA A 91 -23.32 15.42 4.78
C ALA A 91 -23.78 14.61 6.02
N PRO A 92 -24.97 14.92 6.58
CA PRO A 92 -25.50 14.16 7.72
C PRO A 92 -25.70 12.68 7.39
N GLY A 93 -25.46 11.79 8.36
CA GLY A 93 -25.53 10.34 8.14
C GLY A 93 -26.88 9.82 7.60
N ARG A 94 -28.01 10.44 7.98
CA ARG A 94 -29.33 10.11 7.43
C ARG A 94 -29.46 10.47 5.94
N VAL A 95 -28.89 11.60 5.53
CA VAL A 95 -28.88 12.03 4.13
C VAL A 95 -28.00 11.09 3.31
N LEU A 96 -26.81 10.76 3.83
CA LEU A 96 -25.92 9.77 3.20
C LEU A 96 -26.61 8.41 3.03
N ALA A 97 -27.35 7.93 4.03
CA ALA A 97 -28.07 6.67 3.94
C ALA A 97 -29.14 6.68 2.82
N ARG A 98 -29.89 7.79 2.69
CA ARG A 98 -30.87 7.96 1.61
C ARG A 98 -30.19 7.99 0.23
N LEU A 99 -29.09 8.73 0.09
CA LEU A 99 -28.35 8.83 -1.16
C LEU A 99 -27.75 7.48 -1.59
N VAL A 100 -27.19 6.72 -0.65
CA VAL A 100 -26.67 5.37 -0.91
C VAL A 100 -27.79 4.42 -1.31
N LEU A 101 -28.93 4.44 -0.60
CA LEU A 101 -30.07 3.61 -0.96
C LEU A 101 -30.60 3.94 -2.36
N GLU A 102 -30.75 5.22 -2.68
CA GLU A 102 -31.18 5.65 -4.02
C GLU A 102 -30.19 5.20 -5.10
N ALA A 103 -28.88 5.34 -4.86
CA ALA A 103 -27.86 4.85 -5.79
C ALA A 103 -27.98 3.33 -6.04
N ILE A 104 -28.23 2.54 -4.99
CA ILE A 104 -28.43 1.08 -5.10
C ILE A 104 -29.68 0.78 -5.95
N LEU A 105 -30.80 1.47 -5.69
CA LEU A 105 -32.04 1.29 -6.45
C LEU A 105 -31.85 1.63 -7.93
N GLN A 106 -31.18 2.74 -8.24
CA GLN A 106 -30.93 3.18 -9.62
C GLN A 106 -29.96 2.25 -10.36
N LEU A 107 -28.89 1.81 -9.70
CA LEU A 107 -27.97 0.83 -10.29
C LEU A 107 -28.69 -0.49 -10.60
N HIS A 108 -29.55 -0.96 -9.70
CA HIS A 108 -30.32 -2.18 -9.90
C HIS A 108 -31.28 -2.06 -11.10
N LYS A 109 -31.97 -0.92 -11.28
CA LYS A 109 -32.80 -0.64 -12.47
C LYS A 109 -32.02 -0.75 -13.79
N HIS A 110 -30.69 -0.56 -13.74
CA HIS A 110 -29.79 -0.68 -14.89
C HIS A 110 -28.99 -2.00 -14.89
N ASN A 111 -29.49 -3.05 -14.25
CA ASN A 111 -28.89 -4.39 -14.19
C ASN A 111 -27.51 -4.44 -13.51
N ALA A 112 -27.20 -3.47 -12.65
CA ALA A 112 -26.00 -3.48 -11.81
C ALA A 112 -26.38 -3.82 -10.37
N THR A 113 -25.92 -4.97 -9.88
CA THR A 113 -26.17 -5.41 -8.50
C THR A 113 -25.05 -4.94 -7.58
N VAL A 114 -25.41 -4.15 -6.56
CA VAL A 114 -24.46 -3.66 -5.56
C VAL A 114 -24.31 -4.69 -4.45
N VAL A 115 -23.12 -5.29 -4.32
CA VAL A 115 -22.84 -6.28 -3.27
C VAL A 115 -22.28 -5.66 -1.99
N ALA A 116 -21.67 -4.48 -2.08
CA ALA A 116 -20.96 -3.86 -0.98
C ALA A 116 -21.01 -2.32 -1.05
N VAL A 117 -21.09 -1.69 0.13
CA VAL A 117 -20.94 -0.24 0.33
C VAL A 117 -19.64 0.00 1.11
N ILE A 118 -18.74 0.82 0.55
CA ILE A 118 -17.45 1.14 1.15
C ILE A 118 -17.42 2.63 1.53
N SER A 119 -17.21 2.93 2.81
CA SER A 119 -17.06 4.29 3.35
C SER A 119 -15.76 4.46 4.13
N ASP A 120 -15.32 5.69 4.41
CA ASP A 120 -14.24 5.90 5.38
C ASP A 120 -14.75 5.72 6.83
N GLY A 121 -13.87 5.99 7.80
CA GLY A 121 -14.17 5.92 9.23
C GLY A 121 -14.79 7.19 9.83
N ALA A 122 -15.23 8.18 9.03
CA ALA A 122 -15.77 9.44 9.54
C ALA A 122 -17.09 9.23 10.31
N SER A 123 -17.35 10.11 11.29
CA SER A 123 -18.54 10.01 12.16
C SER A 123 -19.85 10.04 11.39
N THR A 124 -19.94 10.83 10.30
CA THR A 124 -21.11 10.89 9.42
C THR A 124 -21.35 9.57 8.69
N ASN A 125 -20.29 8.91 8.23
CA ASN A 125 -20.36 7.58 7.60
C ASN A 125 -20.74 6.49 8.61
N LYS A 126 -20.28 6.59 9.87
CA LYS A 126 -20.76 5.71 10.94
C LYS A 126 -22.22 5.94 11.29
N ALA A 127 -22.69 7.18 11.30
CA ALA A 127 -24.11 7.47 11.47
C ALA A 127 -24.95 6.90 10.31
N MET A 128 -24.44 6.92 9.07
CA MET A 128 -25.05 6.24 7.93
C MET A 128 -25.14 4.72 8.16
N TRP A 129 -24.07 4.07 8.64
CA TRP A 129 -24.08 2.64 8.97
C TRP A 129 -25.17 2.29 9.98
N SER A 130 -25.29 3.08 11.04
CA SER A 130 -26.34 2.92 12.06
C SER A 130 -27.75 3.03 11.45
N CYS A 131 -27.97 3.88 10.43
CA CYS A 131 -29.26 3.97 9.74
C CYS A 131 -29.62 2.69 8.98
N PHE A 132 -28.64 1.95 8.47
CA PHE A 132 -28.84 0.60 7.91
C PHE A 132 -28.89 -0.49 8.99
N GLY A 133 -28.66 -0.15 10.27
CA GLY A 133 -28.60 -1.11 11.37
C GLY A 133 -27.29 -1.89 11.43
N ILE A 134 -26.22 -1.36 10.81
CA ILE A 134 -24.86 -1.92 10.89
C ILE A 134 -24.23 -1.46 12.20
N LYS A 135 -23.68 -2.40 12.96
CA LYS A 135 -23.00 -2.14 14.23
C LYS A 135 -21.81 -3.08 14.39
N GLY A 136 -20.68 -2.56 14.85
CA GLY A 136 -19.47 -3.33 15.07
C GLY A 136 -19.26 -3.76 16.52
N LYS A 137 -20.30 -3.83 17.35
CA LYS A 137 -20.14 -4.16 18.78
C LYS A 137 -19.62 -5.58 18.97
N LEU A 138 -18.84 -5.79 20.04
CA LEU A 138 -18.43 -7.11 20.49
C LEU A 138 -19.67 -7.99 20.81
N HIS A 139 -19.59 -9.28 20.52
CA HIS A 139 -20.65 -10.32 20.65
C HIS A 139 -21.91 -10.16 19.77
N GLU A 140 -22.27 -8.94 19.35
CA GLU A 140 -23.39 -8.69 18.43
C GLU A 140 -22.99 -7.90 17.17
N PRO A 141 -21.97 -8.33 16.40
CA PRO A 141 -21.61 -7.64 15.18
C PRO A 141 -22.72 -7.82 14.13
N LYS A 142 -23.07 -6.73 13.47
CA LYS A 142 -23.94 -6.73 12.30
C LYS A 142 -23.25 -5.95 11.19
N HIS A 143 -22.72 -6.67 10.21
CA HIS A 143 -21.89 -6.15 9.12
C HIS A 143 -22.55 -6.21 7.75
N ARG A 144 -23.74 -6.81 7.67
CA ARG A 144 -24.55 -6.93 6.45
C ARG A 144 -26.04 -6.74 6.74
N VAL A 145 -26.80 -6.49 5.68
CA VAL A 145 -28.26 -6.43 5.66
C VAL A 145 -28.80 -7.16 4.43
N ASP A 146 -30.07 -7.51 4.43
CA ASP A 146 -30.73 -8.02 3.23
C ASP A 146 -30.71 -6.97 2.12
N HIS A 147 -30.41 -7.41 0.90
CA HIS A 147 -30.30 -6.53 -0.25
C HIS A 147 -31.68 -5.94 -0.60
N PRO A 148 -31.81 -4.61 -0.74
CA PRO A 148 -33.11 -3.95 -0.88
C PRO A 148 -33.87 -4.34 -2.16
N CYS A 149 -33.16 -4.77 -3.20
CA CYS A 149 -33.75 -5.11 -4.50
C CYS A 149 -33.69 -6.60 -4.88
N VAL A 150 -32.89 -7.41 -4.17
CA VAL A 150 -32.57 -8.78 -4.61
C VAL A 150 -32.86 -9.74 -3.47
N PRO A 151 -33.91 -10.57 -3.58
CA PRO A 151 -34.25 -11.55 -2.56
C PRO A 151 -33.08 -12.51 -2.28
N ASN A 152 -32.93 -12.92 -1.02
CA ASN A 152 -31.90 -13.88 -0.58
C ASN A 152 -30.46 -13.47 -0.88
N GLN A 153 -30.21 -12.18 -1.13
CA GLN A 153 -28.87 -11.63 -1.29
C GLN A 153 -28.57 -10.66 -0.16
N GLN A 154 -27.31 -10.59 0.24
CA GLN A 154 -26.83 -9.70 1.28
C GLN A 154 -26.12 -8.49 0.68
N LEU A 155 -26.26 -7.35 1.36
CA LEU A 155 -25.52 -6.11 1.12
C LEU A 155 -24.53 -5.90 2.27
N TYR A 156 -23.24 -5.89 1.93
CA TYR A 156 -22.15 -5.79 2.92
C TYR A 156 -21.69 -4.35 3.12
N PHE A 157 -21.22 -4.02 4.33
CA PHE A 157 -20.64 -2.72 4.65
C PHE A 157 -19.18 -2.87 5.05
N LEU A 158 -18.34 -2.00 4.49
CA LEU A 158 -16.89 -2.04 4.71
C LEU A 158 -16.37 -0.64 4.98
N CYS A 159 -15.43 -0.54 5.91
CA CYS A 159 -14.64 0.67 6.08
C CYS A 159 -13.36 0.56 5.25
N ASP A 160 -12.88 1.69 4.74
CA ASP A 160 -11.67 1.72 3.94
C ASP A 160 -10.45 1.17 4.69
N VAL A 161 -9.89 0.07 4.19
CA VAL A 161 -8.80 -0.68 4.84
C VAL A 161 -7.52 0.15 4.97
N PRO A 162 -7.00 0.81 3.92
CA PRO A 162 -5.83 1.66 4.07
C PRO A 162 -6.01 2.78 5.10
N HIS A 163 -7.20 3.37 5.20
CA HIS A 163 -7.53 4.33 6.26
C HIS A 163 -7.51 3.72 7.67
N ILE A 164 -7.98 2.49 7.85
CA ILE A 164 -7.90 1.77 9.14
C ILE A 164 -6.44 1.59 9.57
N ILE A 165 -5.56 1.15 8.67
CA ILE A 165 -4.13 0.94 8.98
C ILE A 165 -3.47 2.25 9.44
N LYS A 166 -3.83 3.36 8.79
CA LYS A 166 -3.43 4.72 9.21
C LYS A 166 -3.93 5.06 10.62
N CYS A 167 -5.18 4.75 10.94
CA CYS A 167 -5.75 4.97 12.27
C CYS A 167 -5.03 4.16 13.35
N ILE A 168 -4.74 2.88 13.07
CA ILE A 168 -3.94 1.99 13.95
C ILE A 168 -2.58 2.64 14.23
N ARG A 169 -1.81 3.02 13.20
CA ARG A 169 -0.52 3.71 13.40
C ARG A 169 -0.66 4.95 14.28
N ASN A 170 -1.60 5.83 13.95
CA ASN A 170 -1.79 7.09 14.66
C ASN A 170 -2.21 6.89 16.12
N HIS A 171 -2.92 5.80 16.41
CA HIS A 171 -3.27 5.38 17.76
C HIS A 171 -2.03 4.92 18.53
N LEU A 172 -1.28 3.94 18.02
CA LEU A 172 -0.06 3.42 18.66
C LEU A 172 0.96 4.52 18.99
N MET A 173 1.06 5.55 18.13
CA MET A 173 1.96 6.69 18.36
C MET A 173 1.64 7.53 19.60
N ARG A 174 0.39 7.50 20.09
CA ARG A 174 -0.09 8.30 21.23
C ARG A 174 0.02 7.57 22.56
N HIS A 175 -0.03 6.24 22.53
CA HIS A 175 -0.04 5.40 23.71
C HIS A 175 1.37 4.89 24.03
N LYS A 176 1.67 4.67 25.31
CA LYS A 176 2.97 4.13 25.75
C LYS A 176 3.10 2.65 25.43
N TYR A 177 1.99 1.93 25.58
CA TYR A 177 1.86 0.53 25.26
C TYR A 177 0.42 0.24 24.89
N ASP A 178 0.24 -0.77 24.06
CA ASP A 178 -1.04 -1.31 23.66
C ASP A 178 -0.97 -2.85 23.68
N MET A 179 -2.10 -3.52 23.54
CA MET A 179 -2.22 -4.97 23.49
C MET A 179 -2.91 -5.41 22.21
N ILE A 180 -2.48 -6.55 21.65
CA ILE A 180 -3.25 -7.35 20.70
C ILE A 180 -3.34 -8.79 21.21
N GLY A 181 -4.53 -9.24 21.57
CA GLY A 181 -4.73 -10.49 22.28
C GLY A 181 -3.90 -10.50 23.57
N GLU A 182 -2.84 -11.32 23.61
CA GLU A 182 -1.92 -11.43 24.74
C GLU A 182 -0.56 -10.73 24.49
N HIS A 183 -0.32 -10.24 23.28
CA HIS A 183 0.95 -9.61 22.92
C HIS A 183 0.94 -8.13 23.27
N LYS A 184 1.99 -7.72 23.99
CA LYS A 184 2.26 -6.31 24.29
C LYS A 184 2.95 -5.63 23.11
N ILE A 185 2.45 -4.45 22.74
CA ILE A 185 2.93 -3.66 21.61
C ILE A 185 3.43 -2.32 22.13
N HIS A 186 4.59 -1.93 21.63
CA HIS A 186 5.17 -0.61 21.86
C HIS A 186 5.50 0.05 20.53
N PHE A 187 5.30 1.37 20.44
CA PHE A 187 5.72 2.14 19.27
C PHE A 187 7.22 2.49 19.29
N ASP A 188 7.83 2.57 20.47
CA ASP A 188 9.24 2.94 20.64
C ASP A 188 10.24 2.00 19.92
N PRO A 189 10.03 0.66 19.84
CA PRO A 189 10.87 -0.20 19.02
C PRO A 189 11.00 0.26 17.56
N TYR A 190 9.98 0.84 16.94
CA TYR A 190 10.11 1.39 15.59
C TYR A 190 11.03 2.61 15.55
N ARG A 191 10.95 3.50 16.55
CA ARG A 191 11.85 4.67 16.66
C ARG A 191 13.29 4.20 16.84
N ARG A 192 13.53 3.25 17.73
CA ARG A 192 14.86 2.70 18.01
C ARG A 192 15.44 1.98 16.82
N LEU A 193 14.65 1.16 16.13
CA LEU A 193 15.05 0.54 14.87
C LEU A 193 15.47 1.57 13.83
N GLN A 194 14.70 2.65 13.66
CA GLN A 194 15.04 3.72 12.74
C GLN A 194 16.30 4.49 13.16
N GLU A 195 16.51 4.71 14.45
CA GLU A 195 17.70 5.41 15.00
C GLU A 195 18.99 4.60 14.83
N VAL A 196 18.94 3.29 15.07
CA VAL A 196 20.10 2.37 14.97
C VAL A 196 20.39 2.04 13.51
N ASP A 197 19.39 1.61 12.75
CA ASP A 197 19.56 1.22 11.35
C ASP A 197 19.78 2.43 10.44
N GLY A 198 19.13 3.56 10.72
CA GLY A 198 19.22 4.76 9.90
C GLY A 198 20.58 5.47 9.90
N LYS A 199 21.47 5.15 10.83
CA LYS A 199 22.85 5.67 10.87
C LYS A 199 23.81 4.89 9.96
N LYS A 200 23.43 3.68 9.54
CA LYS A 200 24.29 2.77 8.76
C LYS A 200 24.13 3.07 7.27
N GLN A 201 25.20 2.89 6.49
CA GLN A 201 25.11 2.96 5.03
C GLN A 201 24.33 1.76 4.47
N LEU A 202 24.68 0.56 4.94
CA LEU A 202 23.97 -0.67 4.66
C LEU A 202 22.92 -0.91 5.73
N ARG A 203 21.65 -0.81 5.32
CA ARG A 203 20.49 -0.83 6.20
C ARG A 203 19.71 -2.11 6.07
N VAL A 204 19.31 -2.68 7.20
CA VAL A 204 18.41 -3.83 7.27
C VAL A 204 17.01 -3.43 6.82
N VAL A 205 16.56 -2.21 7.11
CA VAL A 205 15.22 -1.71 6.73
C VAL A 205 15.34 -0.36 6.00
N PRO A 206 15.84 -0.33 4.74
CA PRO A 206 16.17 0.92 4.04
C PRO A 206 14.96 1.82 3.73
N LYS A 207 13.74 1.27 3.76
CA LYS A 207 12.49 2.01 3.56
C LYS A 207 12.03 2.76 4.81
N LEU A 208 12.44 2.33 6.00
CA LEU A 208 12.06 2.98 7.24
C LEU A 208 12.86 4.28 7.40
N THR A 209 12.15 5.41 7.46
CA THR A 209 12.74 6.75 7.58
C THR A 209 12.20 7.47 8.81
N LYS A 210 12.82 8.59 9.19
CA LYS A 210 12.33 9.47 10.28
C LYS A 210 10.87 9.87 10.10
N GLU A 211 10.42 10.02 8.85
CA GLU A 211 9.04 10.38 8.50
C GLU A 211 8.01 9.31 8.90
N HIS A 212 8.43 8.04 9.02
CA HIS A 212 7.55 6.96 9.43
C HIS A 212 7.27 6.98 10.93
N VAL A 213 8.30 7.28 11.73
CA VAL A 213 8.27 7.18 13.19
C VAL A 213 7.94 8.52 13.88
N SER A 214 8.24 9.63 13.21
CA SER A 214 7.95 10.99 13.67
C SER A 214 7.32 11.86 12.55
N PRO A 215 6.16 11.45 12.00
CA PRO A 215 5.45 12.22 10.97
C PRO A 215 4.90 13.55 11.50
N ASP A 216 4.98 14.61 10.70
CA ASP A 216 4.21 15.85 10.89
C ASP A 216 2.72 15.63 10.57
N ASN A 217 1.88 16.63 10.85
CA ASN A 217 0.42 16.48 10.71
C ASN A 217 -0.03 16.10 9.28
N LEU A 218 0.69 16.56 8.24
CA LEU A 218 0.43 16.17 6.85
C LEU A 218 0.84 14.72 6.60
N ARG A 219 2.04 14.31 7.04
CA ARG A 219 2.52 12.94 6.87
C ARG A 219 1.74 11.91 7.69
N LYS A 220 1.09 12.32 8.79
CA LYS A 220 0.12 11.49 9.52
C LYS A 220 -1.11 11.13 8.67
N MET A 221 -1.37 11.83 7.57
CA MET A 221 -2.42 11.45 6.62
C MET A 221 -1.91 10.52 5.51
N ASN A 222 -0.59 10.39 5.34
CA ASN A 222 0.00 9.53 4.33
C ASN A 222 -0.13 8.04 4.72
N VAL A 223 -0.98 7.33 3.99
CA VAL A 223 -1.24 5.90 4.13
C VAL A 223 -0.02 5.07 3.74
N SER A 224 0.75 5.47 2.73
CA SER A 224 1.95 4.75 2.31
C SER A 224 2.99 4.65 3.44
N LEU A 225 3.14 5.70 4.25
CA LEU A 225 4.03 5.65 5.42
C LEU A 225 3.51 4.69 6.49
N ALA A 226 2.19 4.54 6.67
CA ALA A 226 1.62 3.57 7.60
C ALA A 226 1.84 2.12 7.14
N VAL A 227 1.56 1.86 5.86
CA VAL A 227 1.72 0.52 5.27
C VAL A 227 3.20 0.11 5.25
N GLN A 228 4.12 1.02 4.92
CA GLN A 228 5.55 0.73 4.95
C GLN A 228 6.09 0.50 6.37
N LEU A 229 5.55 1.20 7.37
CA LEU A 229 5.87 0.95 8.78
C LEU A 229 5.47 -0.48 9.15
N PHE A 230 4.23 -0.88 8.87
CA PHE A 230 3.72 -2.24 9.13
C PHE A 230 4.07 -3.24 8.05
N SER A 231 5.28 -3.17 7.49
CA SER A 231 5.71 -4.09 6.45
C SER A 231 6.42 -5.31 7.03
N ARG A 232 6.39 -6.43 6.30
CA ARG A 232 7.18 -7.62 6.61
C ARG A 232 8.68 -7.30 6.79
N SER A 233 9.22 -6.40 5.99
CA SER A 233 10.63 -5.97 6.14
C SER A 233 10.92 -5.27 7.45
N THR A 234 9.97 -4.50 8.00
CA THR A 234 10.11 -3.87 9.32
C THR A 234 10.04 -4.93 10.43
N ALA A 235 9.11 -5.89 10.32
CA ALA A 235 9.00 -6.99 11.28
C ALA A 235 10.29 -7.82 11.35
N ILE A 236 10.84 -8.19 10.18
CA ILE A 236 12.13 -8.87 10.09
C ILE A 236 13.25 -8.00 10.67
N GLY A 237 13.26 -6.69 10.40
CA GLY A 237 14.23 -5.77 10.98
C GLY A 237 14.21 -5.78 12.51
N LEU A 238 13.03 -5.76 13.13
CA LEU A 238 12.89 -5.89 14.58
C LEU A 238 13.47 -7.22 15.09
N ASN A 239 13.10 -8.35 14.46
CA ASN A 239 13.63 -9.68 14.84
C ASN A 239 15.15 -9.78 14.68
N VAL A 240 15.71 -9.21 13.61
CA VAL A 240 17.15 -9.16 13.38
C VAL A 240 17.84 -8.42 14.52
N TYR A 241 17.44 -7.18 14.80
CA TYR A 241 18.09 -6.41 15.86
C TYR A 241 17.82 -6.97 17.27
N GLN A 242 16.70 -7.68 17.48
CA GLN A 242 16.46 -8.44 18.70
C GLN A 242 17.49 -9.58 18.86
N ARG A 243 17.74 -10.35 17.79
CA ARG A 243 18.73 -11.44 17.78
C ARG A 243 20.17 -10.95 17.90
N LEU A 244 20.43 -9.73 17.43
CA LEU A 244 21.71 -9.03 17.66
C LEU A 244 21.86 -8.48 19.08
N GLU A 245 20.89 -8.77 19.96
CA GLU A 245 20.86 -8.35 21.36
C GLU A 245 20.95 -6.83 21.57
N GLU A 246 20.47 -6.04 20.61
CA GLU A 246 20.45 -4.58 20.76
C GLU A 246 19.65 -4.19 22.02
N PRO A 247 20.24 -3.43 22.96
CA PRO A 247 19.68 -3.21 24.30
C PRO A 247 18.22 -2.72 24.29
N ASP A 248 17.90 -1.78 23.40
CA ASP A 248 16.59 -1.13 23.30
C ASP A 248 15.54 -1.95 22.51
N LEU A 249 15.93 -3.10 21.95
CA LEU A 249 15.08 -3.94 21.09
C LEU A 249 14.91 -5.37 21.61
N LYS A 250 15.36 -5.68 22.82
CA LYS A 250 15.22 -7.03 23.41
C LYS A 250 13.76 -7.45 23.61
N ASP A 251 12.89 -6.52 23.98
CA ASP A 251 11.44 -6.75 24.22
C ASP A 251 10.58 -6.24 23.05
N CYS A 252 11.01 -6.46 21.80
CA CYS A 252 10.25 -6.04 20.61
C CYS A 252 9.43 -7.16 19.95
N HIS A 253 9.46 -8.38 20.49
CA HIS A 253 8.82 -9.56 19.88
C HIS A 253 7.32 -9.35 19.63
N GLY A 254 6.58 -8.85 20.63
CA GLY A 254 5.15 -8.57 20.46
C GLY A 254 4.86 -7.51 19.39
N THR A 255 5.71 -6.47 19.31
CA THR A 255 5.64 -5.46 18.24
C THR A 255 5.95 -6.06 16.86
N ALA A 256 6.96 -6.93 16.75
CA ALA A 256 7.33 -7.58 15.49
C ALA A 256 6.22 -8.52 14.98
N GLN A 257 5.63 -9.32 15.88
CA GLN A 257 4.50 -10.20 15.56
C GLN A 257 3.27 -9.39 15.14
N PHE A 258 2.93 -8.33 15.87
CA PHE A 258 1.85 -7.41 15.48
C PHE A 258 2.10 -6.79 14.09
N THR A 259 3.33 -6.33 13.82
CA THR A 259 3.72 -5.78 12.51
C THR A 259 3.45 -6.78 11.40
N LEU A 260 3.80 -8.06 11.62
CA LEU A 260 3.59 -9.13 10.65
C LEU A 260 2.11 -9.47 10.47
N MET A 261 1.33 -9.53 11.56
CA MET A 261 -0.12 -9.73 11.50
C MET A 261 -0.80 -8.64 10.67
N VAL A 262 -0.44 -7.37 10.90
CA VAL A 262 -0.98 -6.23 10.14
C VAL A 262 -0.53 -6.26 8.68
N ASN A 263 0.72 -6.63 8.38
CA ASN A 263 1.20 -6.81 7.01
C ASN A 263 0.36 -7.85 6.26
N ASN A 264 0.26 -9.06 6.83
CA ASN A 264 -0.43 -10.19 6.21
C ASN A 264 -1.92 -9.88 6.01
N LEU A 265 -2.53 -9.21 6.98
CA LEU A 265 -3.90 -8.73 6.86
C LEU A 265 -4.04 -7.74 5.69
N PHE A 266 -3.18 -6.72 5.63
CA PHE A 266 -3.25 -5.72 4.57
C PHE A 266 -3.04 -6.33 3.19
N ASP A 267 -2.10 -7.26 3.04
CA ASP A 267 -1.85 -7.98 1.79
C ASP A 267 -3.09 -8.81 1.37
N ALA A 268 -3.71 -9.54 2.31
CA ALA A 268 -4.94 -10.30 2.07
C ALA A 268 -6.13 -9.39 1.65
N LEU A 269 -6.21 -8.19 2.21
CA LEU A 269 -7.25 -7.20 1.92
C LEU A 269 -6.95 -6.33 0.68
N ASN A 270 -5.80 -6.48 0.03
CA ASN A 270 -5.36 -5.60 -1.06
C ASN A 270 -4.84 -6.34 -2.30
N LEU A 271 -5.42 -7.51 -2.61
CA LEU A 271 -5.05 -8.31 -3.78
C LEU A 271 -5.60 -7.68 -5.06
N LYS A 272 -4.69 -7.26 -5.96
CA LYS A 272 -5.02 -6.52 -7.19
C LYS A 272 -4.87 -7.33 -8.47
N LEU A 273 -4.12 -8.43 -8.44
CA LEU A 273 -3.79 -9.22 -9.63
C LEU A 273 -4.58 -10.53 -9.67
N PRO A 274 -5.21 -10.90 -10.81
CA PRO A 274 -5.95 -12.16 -10.95
C PRO A 274 -5.18 -13.41 -10.53
N LYS A 275 -3.87 -13.47 -10.82
CA LYS A 275 -3.00 -14.60 -10.46
C LYS A 275 -2.93 -14.86 -8.95
N PHE A 276 -3.10 -13.81 -8.15
CA PHE A 276 -3.06 -13.88 -6.68
C PHE A 276 -4.45 -13.67 -6.07
N GLY A 277 -5.53 -13.74 -6.88
CA GLY A 277 -6.88 -13.58 -6.36
C GLY A 277 -7.25 -14.72 -5.39
N ILE A 278 -8.11 -14.42 -4.42
CA ILE A 278 -8.52 -15.40 -3.41
C ILE A 278 -9.40 -16.46 -4.06
N THR A 279 -9.02 -17.72 -3.88
CA THR A 279 -9.73 -18.92 -4.38
C THR A 279 -10.24 -19.76 -3.21
N SER A 280 -10.96 -20.86 -3.46
CA SER A 280 -11.41 -21.76 -2.39
C SER A 280 -10.27 -22.43 -1.61
N SER A 281 -9.06 -22.48 -2.16
CA SER A 281 -7.85 -23.07 -1.52
C SER A 281 -6.93 -22.02 -0.88
N SER A 282 -7.33 -20.75 -0.89
CA SER A 282 -6.53 -19.63 -0.40
C SER A 282 -6.53 -19.54 1.13
N LYS A 283 -5.37 -19.26 1.72
CA LYS A 283 -5.21 -19.07 3.18
C LYS A 283 -5.54 -17.64 3.63
N GLU A 284 -5.76 -16.72 2.69
CA GLU A 284 -6.03 -15.32 2.98
C GLU A 284 -7.31 -15.13 3.81
N VAL A 285 -8.29 -16.02 3.67
CA VAL A 285 -9.52 -16.01 4.50
C VAL A 285 -9.20 -16.40 5.94
N GLU A 286 -8.29 -17.35 6.15
CA GLU A 286 -7.81 -17.76 7.48
C GLU A 286 -7.08 -16.59 8.15
N VAL A 287 -6.20 -15.89 7.42
CA VAL A 287 -5.50 -14.69 7.94
C VAL A 287 -6.49 -13.60 8.39
N ILE A 288 -7.55 -13.37 7.62
CA ILE A 288 -8.61 -12.39 7.97
C ILE A 288 -9.33 -12.85 9.24
N GLN A 289 -9.63 -14.14 9.36
CA GLN A 289 -10.30 -14.72 10.52
C GLN A 289 -9.44 -14.66 11.78
N GLU A 290 -8.17 -15.06 11.70
CA GLU A 290 -7.21 -14.98 12.82
C GLU A 290 -7.06 -13.54 13.35
N PHE A 291 -6.99 -12.56 12.45
CA PHE A 291 -6.92 -11.16 12.87
C PHE A 291 -8.24 -10.67 13.50
N LEU A 292 -9.39 -11.12 12.99
CA LEU A 292 -10.70 -10.82 13.58
C LEU A 292 -10.81 -11.40 14.99
N ASP A 293 -10.33 -12.62 15.21
CA ASP A 293 -10.30 -13.25 16.53
C ASP A 293 -9.36 -12.51 17.48
N ALA A 294 -8.20 -12.06 16.99
CA ALA A 294 -7.30 -11.21 17.76
C ALA A 294 -7.94 -9.86 18.15
N VAL A 295 -8.71 -9.24 17.25
CA VAL A 295 -9.48 -8.01 17.53
C VAL A 295 -10.49 -8.25 18.66
N ASN A 296 -11.25 -9.35 18.60
CA ASN A 296 -12.25 -9.69 19.61
C ASN A 296 -11.59 -9.97 20.97
N LYS A 297 -10.56 -10.83 20.99
CA LYS A 297 -9.80 -11.16 22.21
C LYS A 297 -9.19 -9.91 22.86
N THR A 298 -8.73 -8.95 22.05
CA THR A 298 -8.19 -7.68 22.56
C THR A 298 -9.26 -6.86 23.28
N GLU A 299 -10.45 -6.74 22.72
CA GLU A 299 -11.55 -5.99 23.34
C GLU A 299 -12.09 -6.71 24.59
N GLU A 300 -12.16 -8.04 24.56
CA GLU A 300 -12.49 -8.87 25.75
C GLU A 300 -11.49 -8.62 26.88
N ASN A 301 -10.18 -8.69 26.59
CA ASN A 301 -9.13 -8.41 27.56
C ASN A 301 -9.16 -6.96 28.07
N HIS A 302 -9.61 -6.00 27.26
CA HIS A 302 -9.81 -4.62 27.71
C HIS A 302 -10.96 -4.55 28.72
N ILE A 303 -12.08 -5.22 28.45
CA ILE A 303 -13.26 -5.25 29.33
C ILE A 303 -12.95 -5.96 30.65
N THR A 304 -12.27 -7.12 30.61
CA THR A 304 -12.00 -7.92 31.80
C THR A 304 -10.83 -7.38 32.63
N ASN A 305 -9.73 -6.99 31.97
CA ASN A 305 -8.46 -6.69 32.65
C ASN A 305 -8.05 -5.20 32.59
N GLY A 306 -8.83 -4.34 31.92
CA GLY A 306 -8.50 -2.93 31.76
C GLY A 306 -7.28 -2.66 30.88
N THR A 307 -6.88 -3.61 30.03
CA THR A 307 -5.71 -3.50 29.13
C THR A 307 -5.93 -2.45 28.04
N VAL A 308 -4.87 -1.79 27.55
CA VAL A 308 -5.01 -0.77 26.48
C VAL A 308 -5.10 -1.45 25.11
N MET A 309 -6.10 -1.10 24.29
CA MET A 309 -6.28 -1.66 22.95
C MET A 309 -5.35 -1.00 21.92
N PHE A 310 -4.90 -1.76 20.91
CA PHE A 310 -4.04 -1.26 19.80
C PHE A 310 -4.72 -0.24 18.86
N ALA A 311 -6.02 -0.04 18.99
CA ALA A 311 -6.78 0.95 18.25
C ALA A 311 -7.94 1.50 19.09
N SER A 312 -8.48 2.66 18.70
CA SER A 312 -9.66 3.22 19.36
C SER A 312 -10.88 2.32 19.21
N GLN A 313 -11.84 2.40 20.14
CA GLN A 313 -13.10 1.64 20.08
C GLN A 313 -13.77 1.75 18.70
N VAL A 314 -13.86 2.96 18.14
CA VAL A 314 -14.45 3.20 16.81
C VAL A 314 -13.68 2.46 15.71
N THR A 315 -12.36 2.38 15.81
CA THR A 315 -11.51 1.65 14.84
C THR A 315 -11.68 0.14 15.01
N MET A 316 -11.77 -0.36 16.25
CA MET A 316 -12.03 -1.78 16.56
C MET A 316 -13.39 -2.23 15.99
N GLU A 317 -14.44 -1.45 16.19
CA GLU A 317 -15.76 -1.73 15.62
C GLU A 317 -15.74 -1.70 14.08
N SER A 318 -14.99 -0.77 13.49
CA SER A 318 -14.82 -0.67 12.04
C SER A 318 -14.07 -1.86 11.46
N LEU A 319 -13.01 -2.32 12.14
CA LEU A 319 -12.26 -3.53 11.81
C LEU A 319 -13.19 -4.73 11.84
N ARG A 320 -13.91 -4.94 12.94
CA ARG A 320 -14.84 -6.08 13.10
C ARG A 320 -15.85 -6.16 11.97
N VAL A 321 -16.51 -5.05 11.62
CA VAL A 321 -17.45 -5.00 10.50
C VAL A 321 -16.77 -5.32 9.18
N THR A 322 -15.62 -4.69 8.91
CA THR A 322 -14.92 -4.83 7.62
C THR A 322 -14.40 -6.24 7.42
N LEU A 323 -13.75 -6.83 8.43
CA LEU A 323 -13.18 -8.18 8.35
C LEU A 323 -14.28 -9.24 8.20
N ALA A 324 -15.36 -9.14 8.98
CA ALA A 324 -16.50 -10.04 8.84
C ALA A 324 -17.19 -9.90 7.47
N SER A 325 -17.31 -8.66 6.96
CA SER A 325 -17.83 -8.40 5.62
C SER A 325 -16.98 -8.98 4.51
N VAL A 326 -15.66 -8.76 4.53
CA VAL A 326 -14.77 -9.30 3.49
C VAL A 326 -14.78 -10.82 3.50
N ARG A 327 -14.66 -11.45 4.67
CA ARG A 327 -14.70 -12.92 4.83
C ARG A 327 -15.97 -13.52 4.25
N ASP A 328 -17.13 -12.98 4.65
CA ASP A 328 -18.43 -13.51 4.21
C ASP A 328 -18.69 -13.19 2.74
N LEU A 329 -18.31 -12.00 2.25
CA LEU A 329 -18.43 -11.62 0.85
C LEU A 329 -17.58 -12.50 -0.06
N ILE A 330 -16.35 -12.86 0.34
CA ILE A 330 -15.51 -13.80 -0.41
C ILE A 330 -16.22 -15.14 -0.54
N THR A 331 -16.70 -15.69 0.58
CA THR A 331 -17.43 -16.97 0.60
C THR A 331 -18.69 -16.93 -0.29
N ASP A 332 -19.45 -15.86 -0.21
CA ASP A 332 -20.65 -15.64 -1.03
C ASP A 332 -20.34 -15.54 -2.53
N LEU A 333 -19.27 -14.84 -2.91
CA LEU A 333 -18.89 -14.70 -4.31
C LEU A 333 -18.37 -16.02 -4.90
N LEU A 334 -17.54 -16.74 -4.14
CA LEU A 334 -17.00 -18.04 -4.55
C LEU A 334 -18.13 -19.09 -4.68
N SER A 335 -19.06 -19.14 -3.73
CA SER A 335 -20.21 -20.06 -3.80
C SER A 335 -21.15 -19.75 -4.98
N LYS A 336 -21.23 -18.49 -5.41
CA LYS A 336 -21.94 -18.06 -6.63
C LYS A 336 -21.17 -18.31 -7.93
N GLY A 337 -20.03 -18.99 -7.88
CA GLY A 337 -19.25 -19.41 -9.05
C GLY A 337 -18.16 -18.43 -9.49
N ALA A 338 -17.78 -17.45 -8.66
CA ALA A 338 -16.60 -16.62 -8.95
C ALA A 338 -15.33 -17.49 -8.89
N ARG A 339 -14.49 -17.40 -9.92
CA ARG A 339 -13.22 -18.17 -9.97
C ARG A 339 -12.20 -17.68 -8.94
N TYR A 340 -12.19 -16.38 -8.69
CA TYR A 340 -11.34 -15.73 -7.71
C TYR A 340 -11.97 -14.39 -7.28
N VAL A 341 -11.54 -13.86 -6.13
CA VAL A 341 -11.98 -12.55 -5.62
C VAL A 341 -10.77 -11.63 -5.45
N LEU A 342 -10.89 -10.39 -5.95
CA LEU A 342 -9.87 -9.34 -5.82
C LEU A 342 -10.27 -8.34 -4.72
N THR A 343 -9.71 -8.53 -3.53
CA THR A 343 -9.96 -7.67 -2.36
C THR A 343 -9.44 -6.25 -2.55
N GLY A 344 -8.45 -6.03 -3.43
CA GLY A 344 -7.95 -4.70 -3.79
C GLY A 344 -8.98 -3.79 -4.49
N LYS A 345 -10.18 -4.30 -4.82
CA LYS A 345 -11.34 -3.50 -5.28
C LYS A 345 -12.32 -3.14 -4.17
N LEU A 346 -12.14 -3.66 -2.96
CA LEU A 346 -13.00 -3.45 -1.79
C LEU A 346 -12.46 -2.32 -0.90
N ASN A 347 -12.01 -1.22 -1.51
CA ASN A 347 -11.45 -0.04 -0.85
C ASN A 347 -11.82 1.24 -1.63
N GLN A 348 -11.43 2.39 -1.08
CA GLN A 348 -11.71 3.70 -1.66
C GLN A 348 -10.55 4.30 -2.47
N ASP A 349 -9.47 3.53 -2.73
CA ASP A 349 -8.35 3.98 -3.57
C ASP A 349 -8.82 4.58 -4.92
N PRO A 350 -9.81 4.00 -5.64
CA PRO A 350 -10.33 4.59 -6.87
C PRO A 350 -10.89 6.01 -6.68
N LEU A 351 -11.59 6.25 -5.57
CA LEU A 351 -12.19 7.54 -5.25
C LEU A 351 -11.12 8.57 -4.86
N GLU A 352 -10.14 8.16 -4.06
CA GLU A 352 -8.98 9.00 -3.71
C GLU A 352 -8.16 9.39 -4.94
N ARG A 353 -7.97 8.45 -5.88
CA ARG A 353 -7.31 8.73 -7.16
C ARG A 353 -8.11 9.74 -7.98
N PHE A 354 -9.44 9.61 -8.02
CA PHE A 354 -10.30 10.58 -8.70
C PHE A 354 -10.10 11.99 -8.15
N PHE A 355 -10.09 12.16 -6.82
CA PHE A 355 -9.82 13.45 -6.20
C PHE A 355 -8.39 13.94 -6.44
N GLY A 356 -7.40 13.05 -6.44
CA GLY A 356 -6.01 13.37 -6.79
C GLY A 356 -5.88 13.91 -8.22
N VAL A 357 -6.50 13.23 -9.19
CA VAL A 357 -6.56 13.70 -10.58
C VAL A 357 -7.26 15.06 -10.65
N THR A 358 -8.39 15.22 -9.97
CA THR A 358 -9.16 16.47 -9.97
C THR A 358 -8.32 17.65 -9.46
N ARG A 359 -7.54 17.45 -8.40
CA ARG A 359 -6.61 18.47 -7.88
C ARG A 359 -5.45 18.76 -8.82
N SER A 360 -5.00 17.79 -9.62
CA SER A 360 -3.88 17.98 -10.54
C SER A 360 -4.20 18.81 -11.79
N TYR A 361 -5.48 18.97 -12.15
CA TYR A 361 -5.89 19.71 -13.35
C TYR A 361 -5.55 21.20 -13.30
N GLY A 362 -5.46 21.80 -12.10
CA GLY A 362 -5.12 23.22 -11.92
C GLY A 362 -3.62 23.52 -11.93
N GLY A 363 -2.76 22.51 -12.14
CA GLY A 363 -1.31 22.68 -12.07
C GLY A 363 -0.86 23.07 -10.65
N ASP A 364 -0.44 24.32 -10.48
CA ASP A 364 -0.04 24.88 -9.18
C ASP A 364 -1.23 25.23 -8.27
N GLU A 365 -2.45 25.33 -8.82
CA GLU A 365 -3.69 25.51 -8.06
C GLU A 365 -4.33 24.15 -7.74
N ASP A 366 -4.06 23.63 -6.54
CA ASP A 366 -4.49 22.31 -6.08
C ASP A 366 -5.88 22.28 -5.41
N HIS A 367 -6.58 23.43 -5.37
CA HIS A 367 -7.89 23.60 -4.75
C HIS A 367 -8.93 24.12 -5.77
N PRO A 368 -9.58 23.23 -6.55
CA PRO A 368 -10.55 23.66 -7.55
C PRO A 368 -11.80 24.28 -6.91
N THR A 369 -12.29 25.38 -7.50
CA THR A 369 -13.62 25.92 -7.16
C THR A 369 -14.72 24.92 -7.48
N LEU A 370 -15.93 25.10 -6.95
CA LEU A 370 -17.06 24.21 -7.24
C LEU A 370 -17.39 24.15 -8.75
N ILE A 371 -17.25 25.27 -9.46
CA ILE A 371 -17.47 25.35 -10.91
C ILE A 371 -16.39 24.54 -11.64
N SER A 372 -15.12 24.75 -11.29
CA SER A 372 -14.00 24.00 -11.86
C SER A 372 -14.14 22.51 -11.58
N PHE A 373 -14.49 22.15 -10.34
CA PHE A 373 -14.75 20.77 -9.94
C PHE A 373 -15.89 20.15 -10.78
N ALA A 374 -17.01 20.86 -10.98
CA ALA A 374 -18.11 20.36 -11.79
C ALA A 374 -17.70 20.15 -13.26
N HIS A 375 -16.87 21.03 -13.83
CA HIS A 375 -16.33 20.85 -15.17
C HIS A 375 -15.39 19.65 -15.26
N ILE A 376 -14.46 19.50 -14.31
CA ILE A 376 -13.52 18.38 -14.25
C ILE A 376 -14.27 17.06 -14.03
N TYR A 377 -15.27 17.04 -13.13
CA TYR A 377 -16.13 15.89 -12.89
C TYR A 377 -16.82 15.44 -14.17
N ARG A 378 -17.43 16.38 -14.93
CA ARG A 378 -18.09 16.08 -16.21
C ARG A 378 -17.10 15.55 -17.24
N LEU A 379 -15.93 16.17 -17.34
CA LEU A 379 -14.87 15.73 -18.24
C LEU A 379 -14.43 14.30 -17.90
N LEU A 380 -14.11 14.00 -16.64
CA LEU A 380 -13.66 12.67 -16.21
C LEU A 380 -14.75 11.59 -16.35
N SER A 381 -16.01 11.96 -16.10
CA SER A 381 -17.16 11.07 -16.26
C SER A 381 -17.40 10.67 -17.73
N LEU A 382 -17.05 11.54 -18.68
CA LEU A 382 -17.24 11.32 -20.11
C LEU A 382 -15.97 10.78 -20.78
N TYR A 383 -14.80 11.24 -20.36
CA TYR A 383 -13.52 10.92 -20.98
C TYR A 383 -13.20 9.42 -20.89
N THR A 384 -13.42 8.79 -19.74
CA THR A 384 -13.09 7.35 -19.58
C THR A 384 -13.96 6.46 -20.48
N PRO A 385 -15.30 6.62 -20.52
CA PRO A 385 -16.14 5.91 -21.49
C PRO A 385 -15.83 6.28 -22.94
N ILE A 386 -15.57 7.55 -23.25
CA ILE A 386 -15.31 8.00 -24.63
C ILE A 386 -13.96 7.48 -25.13
N SER A 387 -12.87 7.61 -24.37
CA SER A 387 -11.55 7.11 -24.78
C SER A 387 -11.54 5.60 -24.99
N THR A 388 -12.34 4.84 -24.23
CA THR A 388 -12.52 3.40 -24.45
C THR A 388 -13.40 3.07 -25.66
N CYS A 389 -14.43 3.85 -25.94
CA CYS A 389 -15.29 3.70 -27.13
C CYS A 389 -14.65 4.23 -28.43
N VAL A 390 -13.75 5.21 -28.33
CA VAL A 390 -13.07 5.89 -29.46
C VAL A 390 -11.75 5.19 -29.81
N THR A 391 -11.64 3.90 -29.51
CA THR A 391 -10.82 2.99 -30.34
C THR A 391 -11.51 2.83 -31.71
N GLY A 392 -11.63 3.95 -32.41
CA GLY A 392 -12.36 4.08 -33.65
C GLY A 392 -11.51 3.64 -34.83
N ASN A 393 -12.14 2.89 -35.75
CA ASN A 393 -11.66 2.60 -37.10
C ASN A 393 -11.69 3.88 -37.97
N VAL A 394 -11.01 4.95 -37.55
CA VAL A 394 -10.72 6.07 -38.45
C VAL A 394 -9.38 5.74 -39.07
N SER A 395 -9.38 5.49 -40.39
CA SER A 395 -8.19 5.29 -41.20
C SER A 395 -7.15 6.37 -40.89
N ASP A 396 -5.93 5.92 -40.57
CA ASP A 396 -4.74 6.72 -40.29
C ASP A 396 -4.54 7.81 -41.35
N GLU A 397 -5.09 9.01 -41.16
CA GLU A 397 -4.41 10.20 -41.62
C GLU A 397 -3.32 10.49 -40.59
N GLN A 398 -2.10 10.10 -40.95
CA GLN A 398 -0.91 10.34 -40.15
C GLN A 398 -0.75 11.85 -39.92
N THR A 399 -1.07 12.29 -38.71
CA THR A 399 -0.65 13.60 -38.23
C THR A 399 0.87 13.59 -38.14
N PHE A 400 1.55 14.11 -39.18
CA PHE A 400 3.00 14.18 -39.19
C PHE A 400 3.50 15.24 -38.20
N VAL A 401 4.26 14.79 -37.19
CA VAL A 401 5.12 15.64 -36.38
C VAL A 401 6.45 15.79 -37.13
N LEU A 402 6.78 17.00 -37.58
CA LEU A 402 7.89 17.32 -38.49
C LEU A 402 9.30 16.88 -38.03
N SER A 403 9.50 16.68 -36.73
CA SER A 403 10.69 16.03 -36.16
C SER A 403 10.41 15.70 -34.70
N THR A 404 10.69 14.47 -34.27
CA THR A 404 10.60 14.11 -32.85
C THR A 404 11.97 14.22 -32.19
N VAL A 405 12.01 14.46 -30.87
CA VAL A 405 13.24 14.40 -30.07
C VAL A 405 13.96 13.05 -30.28
N ALA A 406 13.20 11.99 -30.56
CA ALA A 406 13.74 10.67 -30.91
C ALA A 406 14.64 10.71 -32.15
N ASP A 407 14.28 11.46 -33.20
CA ASP A 407 15.05 11.54 -34.45
C ASP A 407 16.39 12.27 -34.27
N SER A 408 16.46 13.23 -33.34
CA SER A 408 17.70 13.91 -32.96
C SER A 408 18.60 13.05 -32.08
N MET A 409 18.03 12.17 -31.24
CA MET A 409 18.77 11.26 -30.37
C MET A 409 19.37 10.05 -31.12
N ILE A 410 18.82 9.65 -32.27
CA ILE A 410 19.34 8.51 -33.06
C ILE A 410 20.74 8.79 -33.63
N ARG A 411 21.03 10.04 -34.04
CA ARG A 411 22.35 10.42 -34.61
C ARG A 411 23.46 10.48 -33.56
N GLY A 412 23.17 10.95 -32.34
CA GLY A 412 24.14 10.93 -31.23
C GLY A 412 24.44 9.52 -30.67
N ARG A 413 23.66 8.52 -31.07
CA ARG A 413 23.76 7.15 -30.55
C ARG A 413 25.04 6.42 -30.97
N LYS A 414 25.50 6.60 -32.22
CA LYS A 414 26.71 5.90 -32.74
C LYS A 414 27.99 6.36 -32.05
N ASP A 415 28.16 7.67 -31.86
CA ASP A 415 29.35 8.23 -31.20
C ASP A 415 29.36 7.88 -29.70
N THR A 416 28.19 7.86 -29.07
CA THR A 416 28.01 7.43 -27.68
C THR A 416 28.28 5.94 -27.49
N LEU A 417 27.89 5.08 -28.44
CA LEU A 417 28.17 3.64 -28.41
C LEU A 417 29.67 3.36 -28.45
N SER A 418 30.42 4.03 -29.33
CA SER A 418 31.87 3.83 -29.44
C SER A 418 32.64 4.31 -28.19
N SER A 419 32.20 5.41 -27.58
CA SER A 419 32.76 5.90 -26.30
C SER A 419 32.43 4.97 -25.14
N HIS A 420 31.23 4.39 -25.13
CA HIS A 420 30.79 3.43 -24.12
C HIS A 420 31.57 2.11 -24.20
N GLU A 421 31.84 1.59 -25.40
CA GLU A 421 32.66 0.40 -25.61
C GLU A 421 34.10 0.60 -25.11
N ARG A 422 34.72 1.75 -25.42
CA ARG A 422 36.05 2.10 -24.89
C ARG A 422 36.08 2.18 -23.36
N LEU A 423 35.05 2.78 -22.77
CA LEU A 423 34.92 2.88 -21.31
C LEU A 423 34.76 1.50 -20.66
N GLN A 424 33.91 0.64 -21.23
CA GLN A 424 33.74 -0.73 -20.74
C GLN A 424 35.04 -1.53 -20.79
N GLU A 425 35.84 -1.35 -21.84
CA GLU A 425 37.14 -2.03 -21.95
C GLU A 425 38.14 -1.53 -20.91
N ALA A 426 38.19 -0.22 -20.66
CA ALA A 426 39.02 0.35 -19.59
C ALA A 426 38.62 -0.17 -18.20
N ILE A 427 37.31 -0.27 -17.93
CA ILE A 427 36.79 -0.81 -16.66
C ILE A 427 37.19 -2.28 -16.50
N ARG A 428 37.05 -3.09 -17.56
CA ARG A 428 37.44 -4.52 -17.53
C ARG A 428 38.92 -4.70 -17.29
N ALA A 429 39.77 -3.92 -17.97
CA ALA A 429 41.22 -3.99 -17.81
C ALA A 429 41.63 -3.72 -16.35
N LYS A 430 41.11 -2.65 -15.75
CA LYS A 430 41.40 -2.28 -14.36
C LYS A 430 40.90 -3.32 -13.35
N LEU A 431 39.70 -3.86 -13.55
CA LEU A 431 39.17 -4.92 -12.69
C LEU A 431 39.95 -6.24 -12.82
N ALA A 432 40.46 -6.55 -14.01
CA ALA A 432 41.30 -7.73 -14.23
C ALA A 432 42.64 -7.58 -13.51
N GLU A 433 43.23 -6.39 -13.48
CA GLU A 433 44.42 -6.06 -12.71
C GLU A 433 44.18 -6.28 -11.21
N ILE A 434 43.13 -5.67 -10.65
CA ILE A 434 42.72 -5.86 -9.24
C ILE A 434 42.41 -7.33 -8.90
N SER A 435 41.84 -8.09 -9.86
CA SER A 435 41.54 -9.51 -9.64
C SER A 435 42.76 -10.41 -9.76
N SER A 436 43.84 -9.94 -10.39
CA SER A 436 45.09 -10.71 -10.55
C SER A 436 45.99 -10.64 -9.32
N THR A 437 45.89 -9.57 -8.53
CA THR A 437 46.57 -9.38 -7.24
C THR A 437 45.83 -10.04 -6.07
N ALA A 438 44.60 -10.50 -6.28
CA ALA A 438 43.77 -11.19 -5.31
C ALA A 438 44.42 -12.51 -4.83
N GLN A 439 44.46 -12.74 -3.52
CA GLN A 439 45.09 -13.93 -2.95
C GLN A 439 44.26 -15.20 -3.15
N ASN A 440 44.96 -16.35 -3.16
CA ASN A 440 44.38 -17.69 -3.31
C ASN A 440 44.06 -18.37 -1.97
N GLU A 441 44.30 -17.71 -0.84
CA GLU A 441 44.05 -18.29 0.48
C GLU A 441 42.54 -18.40 0.72
N THR A 442 42.04 -19.64 0.78
CA THR A 442 40.67 -19.93 1.19
C THR A 442 40.54 -19.62 2.68
N PRO A 443 39.71 -18.62 3.07
CA PRO A 443 39.48 -18.36 4.48
C PRO A 443 38.84 -19.60 5.12
N THR A 444 39.43 -20.09 6.21
CA THR A 444 38.86 -21.19 6.98
C THR A 444 37.48 -20.77 7.49
N ALA A 445 36.48 -21.61 7.24
CA ALA A 445 35.17 -21.42 7.83
C ALA A 445 35.30 -21.39 9.36
N PRO A 446 34.61 -20.48 10.08
CA PRO A 446 34.69 -20.43 11.52
C PRO A 446 34.17 -21.76 12.10
N ASP A 447 34.96 -22.36 13.00
CA ASP A 447 34.52 -23.44 13.88
C ASP A 447 33.37 -22.92 14.74
N HIS A 448 32.14 -23.34 14.48
CA HIS A 448 30.87 -23.08 15.20
C HIS A 448 30.93 -22.01 16.31
N GLY A 449 31.33 -20.79 15.95
CA GLY A 449 31.54 -19.71 16.90
C GLY A 449 30.19 -19.08 17.25
N TYR A 450 29.78 -19.18 18.51
CA TYR A 450 28.56 -18.57 19.06
C TYR A 450 28.60 -17.03 19.13
N SER A 451 29.35 -16.35 18.25
CA SER A 451 29.42 -14.88 18.22
C SER A 451 28.22 -14.30 17.48
N THR A 452 27.59 -13.28 18.07
CA THR A 452 26.50 -12.53 17.44
C THR A 452 27.05 -11.74 16.23
N PRO A 453 26.52 -11.95 15.01
CA PRO A 453 27.03 -11.31 13.81
C PRO A 453 26.73 -9.80 13.80
N ALA A 454 27.54 -8.99 13.12
CA ALA A 454 27.20 -7.58 12.95
C ALA A 454 26.00 -7.40 11.99
N ALA A 455 25.14 -6.42 12.24
CA ALA A 455 23.99 -6.15 11.35
C ALA A 455 24.43 -5.86 9.90
N GLN A 456 25.58 -5.22 9.73
CA GLN A 456 26.17 -4.92 8.43
C GLN A 456 26.58 -6.22 7.71
N ASP A 457 27.19 -7.16 8.43
CA ASP A 457 27.60 -8.46 7.89
C ASP A 457 26.38 -9.25 7.38
N CYS A 458 25.26 -9.24 8.12
CA CYS A 458 24.00 -9.83 7.68
C CYS A 458 23.46 -9.20 6.37
N VAL A 459 23.62 -7.88 6.21
CA VAL A 459 23.23 -7.17 4.98
C VAL A 459 24.18 -7.52 3.83
N ILE A 460 25.49 -7.55 4.05
CA ILE A 460 26.48 -7.95 3.04
C ILE A 460 26.19 -9.36 2.55
N TYR A 461 25.94 -10.30 3.45
CA TYR A 461 25.57 -11.67 3.09
C TYR A 461 24.31 -11.71 2.21
N TYR A 462 23.28 -10.93 2.56
CA TYR A 462 22.06 -10.80 1.75
C TYR A 462 22.34 -10.20 0.35
N LEU A 463 23.22 -9.20 0.25
CA LEU A 463 23.62 -8.62 -1.03
C LEU A 463 24.43 -9.62 -1.88
N CYS A 464 25.29 -10.43 -1.27
CA CYS A 464 26.01 -11.50 -1.96
C CYS A 464 25.04 -12.52 -2.58
N GLY A 465 23.97 -12.88 -1.88
CA GLY A 465 22.90 -13.72 -2.43
C GLY A 465 22.22 -13.09 -3.67
N TYR A 466 22.02 -11.77 -3.67
CA TYR A 466 21.53 -11.05 -4.86
C TYR A 466 22.54 -11.08 -6.01
N LEU A 467 23.86 -10.94 -5.74
CA LEU A 467 24.89 -11.06 -6.76
C LEU A 467 24.90 -12.45 -7.40
N VAL A 468 24.81 -13.52 -6.59
CA VAL A 468 24.69 -14.90 -7.10
C VAL A 468 23.46 -15.02 -8.00
N HIS A 469 22.31 -14.52 -7.57
CA HIS A 469 21.10 -14.53 -8.40
C HIS A 469 21.28 -13.77 -9.72
N SER A 470 21.93 -12.61 -9.70
CA SER A 470 22.22 -11.82 -10.91
C SER A 470 23.18 -12.54 -11.84
N TYR A 471 24.22 -13.17 -11.29
CA TYR A 471 25.22 -13.93 -12.03
C TYR A 471 24.60 -15.13 -12.77
N LEU A 472 23.68 -15.85 -12.10
CA LEU A 472 22.95 -17.01 -12.64
C LEU A 472 22.02 -16.71 -13.82
N LYS A 473 21.65 -15.44 -14.08
CA LYS A 473 20.77 -15.09 -15.20
C LYS A 473 21.43 -15.29 -16.57
N HIS A 474 22.76 -15.36 -16.61
CA HIS A 474 23.53 -15.53 -17.82
C HIS A 474 23.99 -17.01 -17.91
N GLN A 475 24.20 -17.55 -19.11
CA GLN A 475 24.76 -18.90 -19.25
C GLN A 475 26.22 -18.89 -18.76
N ARG A 476 26.47 -19.46 -17.58
CA ARG A 476 27.77 -19.42 -16.91
C ARG A 476 28.29 -20.82 -16.59
N CYS A 477 29.60 -20.89 -16.34
CA CYS A 477 30.31 -22.11 -15.93
C CYS A 477 29.71 -22.69 -14.64
N SER A 478 29.34 -23.98 -14.66
CA SER A 478 28.76 -24.70 -13.52
C SER A 478 29.69 -24.76 -12.32
N ASP A 479 31.00 -24.86 -12.56
CA ASP A 479 32.00 -24.90 -11.47
C ASP A 479 32.15 -23.55 -10.77
N CYS A 480 32.05 -22.43 -11.49
CA CYS A 480 32.01 -21.11 -10.85
C CYS A 480 30.77 -20.94 -9.97
N VAL A 481 29.61 -21.40 -10.46
CA VAL A 481 28.36 -21.34 -9.70
C VAL A 481 28.48 -22.11 -8.40
N ARG A 482 29.05 -23.32 -8.44
CA ARG A 482 29.27 -24.16 -7.26
C ARG A 482 30.26 -23.53 -6.27
N ASN A 483 31.23 -22.75 -6.75
CA ASN A 483 32.17 -22.05 -5.88
C ASN A 483 31.55 -20.82 -5.19
N ILE A 484 30.67 -20.08 -5.86
CA ILE A 484 30.10 -18.82 -5.32
C ILE A 484 28.79 -18.99 -4.55
N GLN A 485 28.15 -20.16 -4.64
CA GLN A 485 26.86 -20.48 -4.02
C GLN A 485 27.01 -21.65 -3.05
N SER A 486 26.40 -21.55 -1.87
CA SER A 486 26.22 -22.70 -0.97
C SER A 486 24.81 -23.28 -1.07
N GLU A 487 24.66 -24.56 -0.75
CA GLU A 487 23.38 -25.25 -0.61
C GLU A 487 22.72 -24.96 0.75
N ASN A 488 23.51 -24.69 1.79
CA ASN A 488 23.05 -24.51 3.15
C ASN A 488 23.56 -23.20 3.77
N ALA A 489 22.85 -22.68 4.77
CA ALA A 489 23.30 -21.54 5.53
C ALA A 489 24.41 -21.97 6.49
N GLU A 490 25.66 -21.76 6.08
CA GLU A 490 26.86 -22.18 6.83
C GLU A 490 27.25 -21.22 7.96
N CYS A 491 26.66 -20.01 8.02
CA CYS A 491 27.08 -18.98 8.96
C CYS A 491 25.91 -18.21 9.62
N PRO A 492 26.11 -17.63 10.82
CA PRO A 492 25.10 -16.84 11.53
C PRO A 492 24.57 -15.63 10.74
N GLU A 493 25.39 -15.03 9.89
CA GLU A 493 25.07 -13.86 9.05
C GLU A 493 23.96 -14.15 8.02
N ALA A 494 23.75 -15.43 7.69
CA ALA A 494 22.68 -15.86 6.80
C ALA A 494 21.28 -15.55 7.35
N PHE A 495 21.15 -15.24 8.65
CA PHE A 495 19.88 -15.02 9.34
C PHE A 495 18.96 -14.03 8.61
N LEU A 496 19.46 -12.86 8.20
CA LEU A 496 18.64 -11.88 7.48
C LEU A 496 18.09 -12.44 6.17
N THR A 497 18.88 -13.24 5.47
CA THR A 497 18.48 -13.88 4.20
C THR A 497 17.42 -14.94 4.45
N LEU A 498 17.60 -15.78 5.46
CA LEU A 498 16.64 -16.80 5.86
C LEU A 498 15.30 -16.21 6.31
N GLU A 499 15.33 -15.14 7.13
CA GLU A 499 14.11 -14.46 7.57
C GLU A 499 13.38 -13.74 6.42
N ARG A 500 14.12 -13.23 5.44
CA ARG A 500 13.55 -12.58 4.25
C ARG A 500 13.00 -13.56 3.23
N GLU A 501 13.43 -14.81 3.28
CA GLU A 501 12.97 -15.84 2.38
C GLU A 501 11.45 -16.02 2.49
N PHE A 502 10.74 -15.96 1.35
CA PHE A 502 9.28 -16.11 1.33
C PHE A 502 8.86 -17.57 1.12
N LYS A 503 9.64 -18.30 0.33
CA LYS A 503 9.54 -19.75 0.12
C LYS A 503 10.94 -20.32 0.19
N HIS A 504 11.10 -21.49 0.81
CA HIS A 504 12.39 -22.16 0.90
C HIS A 504 13.08 -22.27 -0.48
N GLY A 505 14.32 -21.78 -0.59
CA GLY A 505 15.10 -21.72 -1.83
C GLY A 505 14.75 -20.57 -2.80
N SER A 506 13.90 -19.62 -2.40
CA SER A 506 13.57 -18.43 -3.20
C SER A 506 14.68 -17.38 -3.21
N LEU A 507 15.52 -17.35 -2.17
CA LEU A 507 16.73 -16.55 -2.13
C LEU A 507 17.96 -17.46 -2.31
N LYS A 508 19.01 -16.93 -2.92
CA LYS A 508 20.27 -17.66 -3.12
C LYS A 508 21.20 -17.42 -1.95
N LEU A 509 21.83 -18.49 -1.47
CA LEU A 509 22.81 -18.45 -0.40
C LEU A 509 24.22 -18.35 -1.02
N PRO A 510 24.98 -17.29 -0.74
CA PRO A 510 26.37 -17.18 -1.17
C PRO A 510 27.26 -18.20 -0.45
N SER A 511 28.38 -18.57 -1.06
CA SER A 511 29.43 -19.32 -0.39
C SER A 511 30.16 -18.45 0.64
N TRP A 512 30.83 -19.10 1.60
CA TRP A 512 31.65 -18.40 2.60
C TRP A 512 32.76 -17.54 1.96
N GLU A 513 33.40 -18.06 0.92
CA GLU A 513 34.46 -17.35 0.18
C GLU A 513 33.95 -16.03 -0.43
N LEU A 514 32.78 -16.07 -1.07
CA LEU A 514 32.15 -14.88 -1.65
C LEU A 514 31.78 -13.85 -0.57
N PHE A 515 31.25 -14.32 0.55
CA PHE A 515 30.91 -13.46 1.67
C PHE A 515 32.15 -12.77 2.27
N CYS A 516 33.23 -13.53 2.52
CA CYS A 516 34.50 -13.00 3.03
C CYS A 516 35.09 -11.93 2.11
N MET A 517 35.07 -12.18 0.79
CA MET A 517 35.52 -11.22 -0.22
C MET A 517 34.82 -9.85 -0.06
N PHE A 518 33.49 -9.84 -0.03
CA PHE A 518 32.74 -8.58 0.05
C PHE A 518 32.78 -7.95 1.44
N ARG A 519 32.89 -8.75 2.49
CA ARG A 519 33.10 -8.28 3.86
C ARG A 519 34.43 -7.52 3.99
N GLY A 520 35.50 -8.03 3.39
CA GLY A 520 36.83 -7.41 3.42
C GLY A 520 36.87 -6.04 2.75
N ILE A 521 36.15 -5.86 1.64
CA ILE A 521 36.19 -4.61 0.86
C ILE A 521 35.16 -3.56 1.28
N GLU A 522 34.06 -3.94 1.95
CA GLU A 522 32.94 -3.02 2.22
C GLU A 522 33.34 -1.84 3.11
N ALA A 523 34.29 -2.01 4.02
CA ALA A 523 34.78 -0.93 4.87
C ALA A 523 35.42 0.20 4.04
N LYS A 524 36.24 -0.17 3.04
CA LYS A 524 36.90 0.77 2.13
C LYS A 524 35.92 1.44 1.18
N ILE A 525 35.00 0.67 0.60
CA ILE A 525 33.92 1.22 -0.23
C ILE A 525 33.06 2.21 0.56
N SER A 526 32.74 1.87 1.82
CA SER A 526 31.95 2.74 2.70
C SER A 526 32.67 4.04 3.00
N ASP A 527 33.95 3.98 3.37
CA ASP A 527 34.76 5.17 3.68
C ASP A 527 34.86 6.13 2.49
N GLU A 528 35.16 5.60 1.30
CA GLU A 528 35.25 6.36 0.06
C GLU A 528 33.93 7.04 -0.31
N LEU A 529 32.79 6.34 -0.16
CA LEU A 529 31.46 6.90 -0.41
C LEU A 529 31.01 7.94 0.63
N GLN A 530 31.59 7.93 1.83
CA GLN A 530 31.29 8.91 2.88
C GLN A 530 32.10 10.19 2.74
N ASN A 531 33.39 10.03 2.42
CA ASN A 531 34.34 11.14 2.39
C ASN A 531 34.24 11.94 1.09
N ASN A 532 33.85 11.30 -0.03
CA ASN A 532 33.80 11.95 -1.33
C ASN A 532 32.38 12.26 -1.80
N ARG A 533 32.22 13.42 -2.45
CA ARG A 533 30.96 13.79 -3.08
C ARG A 533 30.75 12.93 -4.33
N LEU A 534 29.58 12.29 -4.42
CA LEU A 534 29.18 11.53 -5.61
C LEU A 534 29.31 12.38 -6.88
N CYS A 535 30.16 11.94 -7.79
CA CYS A 535 30.40 12.54 -9.09
C CYS A 535 30.71 11.44 -10.13
N TYR A 536 31.01 11.84 -11.36
CA TYR A 536 31.29 10.90 -12.45
C TYR A 536 32.59 10.10 -12.23
N GLU A 537 33.51 10.61 -11.39
CA GLU A 537 34.79 9.94 -11.06
C GLU A 537 34.70 8.96 -9.89
N THR A 538 33.60 8.93 -9.13
CA THR A 538 33.49 8.11 -7.92
C THR A 538 33.64 6.61 -8.20
N PHE A 539 33.28 6.15 -9.40
CA PHE A 539 33.52 4.76 -9.79
C PHE A 539 35.02 4.44 -9.88
N TRP A 540 35.81 5.35 -10.44
CA TRP A 540 37.25 5.17 -10.62
C TRP A 540 37.99 5.28 -9.30
N SER A 541 37.62 6.24 -8.46
CA SER A 541 38.22 6.39 -7.12
C SER A 541 37.95 5.18 -6.23
N LEU A 542 36.77 4.55 -6.36
CA LEU A 542 36.49 3.27 -5.71
C LEU A 542 37.37 2.14 -6.23
N LEU A 543 37.66 2.09 -7.54
CA LEU A 543 38.58 1.10 -8.08
C LEU A 543 40.02 1.34 -7.60
N ASP A 544 40.48 2.59 -7.59
CA ASP A 544 41.80 2.95 -7.04
C ASP A 544 41.94 2.53 -5.57
N ALA A 545 40.92 2.81 -4.75
CA ALA A 545 40.91 2.45 -3.33
C ALA A 545 40.93 0.92 -3.07
N LEU A 546 40.55 0.12 -4.07
CA LEU A 546 40.53 -1.34 -3.99
C LEU A 546 41.83 -2.00 -4.49
N GLU A 547 42.71 -1.27 -5.18
CA GLU A 547 44.01 -1.80 -5.63
C GLU A 547 44.90 -2.23 -4.45
N ASP A 548 44.82 -1.50 -3.33
CA ASP A 548 45.58 -1.77 -2.11
C ASP A 548 44.93 -2.80 -1.17
N CYS A 549 43.86 -3.48 -1.59
CA CYS A 549 43.09 -4.40 -0.74
C CYS A 549 43.42 -5.87 -1.03
N ASP A 550 43.57 -6.68 0.04
CA ASP A 550 43.62 -8.13 -0.06
C ASP A 550 42.23 -8.70 -0.40
N ILE A 551 41.96 -8.90 -1.69
CA ILE A 551 40.69 -9.43 -2.17
C ILE A 551 40.78 -10.97 -2.25
N THR A 552 39.83 -11.67 -1.64
CA THR A 552 39.68 -13.12 -1.82
C THR A 552 39.16 -13.42 -3.22
N SER A 553 39.91 -14.22 -3.99
CA SER A 553 39.53 -14.56 -5.36
C SER A 553 38.50 -15.70 -5.39
N VAL A 554 37.45 -15.56 -6.21
CA VAL A 554 36.34 -16.51 -6.35
C VAL A 554 36.14 -16.96 -7.80
N GLY A 555 35.68 -18.20 -7.98
CA GLY A 555 35.46 -18.84 -9.28
C GLY A 555 36.28 -20.12 -9.45
N CYS A 556 36.02 -20.87 -10.53
CA CYS A 556 36.78 -22.07 -10.83
C CYS A 556 38.21 -21.75 -11.30
N SER A 557 39.09 -22.75 -11.33
CA SER A 557 40.50 -22.60 -11.73
C SER A 557 40.72 -21.90 -13.08
N VAL A 558 39.75 -22.01 -14.00
CA VAL A 558 39.81 -21.39 -15.34
C VAL A 558 39.29 -19.95 -15.34
N HIS A 559 38.22 -19.66 -14.61
CA HIS A 559 37.50 -18.37 -14.69
C HIS A 559 37.64 -17.52 -13.43
N LYS A 560 38.61 -17.82 -12.56
CA LYS A 560 38.76 -17.17 -11.25
C LYS A 560 38.87 -15.64 -11.34
N ALA A 561 39.80 -15.14 -12.17
CA ALA A 561 39.99 -13.71 -12.36
C ALA A 561 38.75 -13.04 -12.99
N THR A 562 38.18 -13.64 -14.03
CA THR A 562 37.01 -13.10 -14.74
C THR A 562 35.77 -13.05 -13.86
N THR A 563 35.51 -14.11 -13.08
CA THR A 563 34.35 -14.21 -12.17
C THR A 563 34.47 -13.19 -11.05
N THR A 564 35.67 -13.07 -10.45
CA THR A 564 35.97 -12.08 -9.40
C THR A 564 35.74 -10.65 -9.92
N ALA A 565 36.28 -10.31 -11.08
CA ALA A 565 36.12 -8.99 -11.72
C ALA A 565 34.65 -8.63 -11.99
N GLU A 566 33.86 -9.56 -12.54
CA GLU A 566 32.44 -9.33 -12.84
C GLU A 566 31.60 -9.12 -11.56
N LEU A 567 31.89 -9.87 -10.50
CA LEU A 567 31.22 -9.75 -9.21
C LEU A 567 31.59 -8.44 -8.51
N LEU A 568 32.88 -8.05 -8.52
CA LEU A 568 33.35 -6.75 -8.03
C LEU A 568 32.63 -5.60 -8.74
N HIS A 569 32.62 -5.61 -10.07
CA HIS A 569 31.90 -4.62 -10.87
C HIS A 569 30.44 -4.50 -10.44
N SER A 570 29.74 -5.63 -10.37
CA SER A 570 28.33 -5.68 -10.02
C SER A 570 28.06 -5.13 -8.61
N TYR A 571 28.94 -5.42 -7.66
CA TYR A 571 28.84 -4.92 -6.29
C TYR A 571 29.10 -3.42 -6.19
N ILE A 572 30.14 -2.91 -6.85
CA ILE A 572 30.45 -1.46 -6.87
C ILE A 572 29.28 -0.67 -7.48
N VAL A 573 28.76 -1.13 -8.62
CA VAL A 573 27.59 -0.51 -9.27
C VAL A 573 26.37 -0.53 -8.33
N LEU A 574 26.13 -1.63 -7.63
CA LEU A 574 25.05 -1.74 -6.65
C LEU A 574 25.22 -0.74 -5.51
N ARG A 575 26.44 -0.61 -4.96
CA ARG A 575 26.74 0.33 -3.86
C ARG A 575 26.62 1.78 -4.30
N LEU A 576 27.10 2.13 -5.50
CA LEU A 576 26.90 3.45 -6.09
C LEU A 576 25.43 3.78 -6.30
N HIS A 577 24.62 2.81 -6.75
CA HIS A 577 23.17 3.01 -6.89
C HIS A 577 22.51 3.30 -5.54
N PHE A 578 22.91 2.60 -4.47
CA PHE A 578 22.42 2.88 -3.12
C PHE A 578 22.82 4.27 -2.63
N ALA A 579 24.09 4.65 -2.81
CA ALA A 579 24.59 5.97 -2.44
C ALA A 579 23.85 7.08 -3.20
N ALA A 580 23.74 6.95 -4.53
CA ALA A 580 23.03 7.91 -5.38
C ALA A 580 21.56 8.07 -4.96
N ARG A 581 20.86 6.95 -4.70
CA ARG A 581 19.48 6.98 -4.24
C ARG A 581 19.33 7.71 -2.90
N ASP A 582 20.22 7.47 -1.95
CA ASP A 582 20.14 8.08 -0.63
C ASP A 582 20.53 9.58 -0.66
N THR A 583 21.50 9.96 -1.50
CA THR A 583 21.80 11.37 -1.79
C THR A 583 20.62 12.08 -2.45
N CYS A 584 19.98 11.49 -3.48
CA CYS A 584 18.81 12.06 -4.14
C CYS A 584 17.64 12.27 -3.17
N LYS A 585 17.38 11.31 -2.28
CA LYS A 585 16.35 11.46 -1.23
C LYS A 585 16.66 12.64 -0.31
N SER A 586 17.89 12.74 0.18
CA SER A 586 18.30 13.85 1.06
C SER A 586 18.17 15.22 0.39
N SER A 587 18.50 15.31 -0.90
CA SER A 587 18.34 16.54 -1.70
C SER A 587 16.87 16.89 -1.93
N SER A 588 16.04 15.90 -2.26
CA SER A 588 14.59 16.09 -2.43
C SER A 588 13.93 16.56 -1.13
N GLU A 589 14.33 16.02 0.02
CA GLU A 589 13.83 16.44 1.34
C GLU A 589 14.22 17.90 1.65
N LYS A 590 15.46 18.30 1.35
CA LYS A 590 15.92 19.69 1.47
C LYS A 590 15.10 20.63 0.59
N VAL A 591 14.86 20.26 -0.67
CA VAL A 591 14.04 21.04 -1.61
C VAL A 591 12.59 21.14 -1.13
N ALA A 592 11.99 20.04 -0.68
CA ALA A 592 10.63 20.04 -0.13
C ALA A 592 10.51 20.92 1.11
N SER A 593 11.52 20.88 2.00
CA SER A 593 11.59 21.75 3.17
C SER A 593 11.76 23.23 2.80
N ALA A 594 12.60 23.54 1.82
CA ALA A 594 12.78 24.89 1.30
C ALA A 594 11.47 25.43 0.68
N ARG A 595 10.79 24.64 -0.16
CA ARG A 595 9.46 24.97 -0.70
C ARG A 595 8.43 25.21 0.40
N LYS A 596 8.47 24.41 1.48
CA LYS A 596 7.60 24.57 2.64
C LYS A 596 7.85 25.90 3.37
N LYS A 597 9.12 26.31 3.53
CA LYS A 597 9.47 27.62 4.11
C LYS A 597 8.98 28.78 3.25
N VAL A 598 9.11 28.67 1.93
CA VAL A 598 8.64 29.70 0.99
C VAL A 598 7.11 29.84 1.00
N LYS A 599 6.35 28.75 1.16
CA LYS A 599 4.87 28.81 1.28
C LYS A 599 4.36 29.36 2.62
N LEU A 600 5.22 29.46 3.63
CA LEU A 600 4.88 29.98 4.96
C LEU A 600 5.30 31.45 5.14
N MET A 601 6.09 31.98 4.21
CA MET A 601 6.39 33.41 4.05
C MET A 601 5.39 34.00 3.07
#